data_AF-A0A938JN28-F1
#
_entry.id   AF-A0A938JN28-F1
#
_cell.length_a   1.000
_cell.length_b   1.000
_cell.length_c   1.000
_cell.angle_alpha   90.00
_cell.angle_beta   90.00
_cell.angle_gamma   90.00
#
_symmetry.space_group_name_H-M   'P 1'
#
loop_
_entity.id
_entity.type
_entity.pdbx_description
1 polymer ?
#
loop_
_entity_poly.entity_id
_entity_poly.type
_entity_poly.pdbx_seq_one_letter_code
_entity_poly.pdbx_strand_id
1 'polypeptide(L)' 'MLFGFYPAQVSDGAKLAVERGKTRIFQPDWPRVFQMENVLREVRAITQGRGGVERA' A
#
# COMPACT_ATOMS: atom_id res chain seq x y z
N MET A 1 11.25 17.30 4.75
CA MET A 1 11.04 16.68 6.08
C MET A 1 10.88 15.18 5.90
N LEU A 2 11.75 14.38 6.50
CA LEU A 2 11.59 12.93 6.53
C LEU A 2 10.39 12.57 7.40
N PHE A 3 9.36 11.98 6.77
CA PHE A 3 8.08 11.62 7.39
C PHE A 3 7.39 12.74 8.19
N GLY A 4 7.72 14.01 7.94
CA GLY A 4 7.18 15.16 8.69
C GLY A 4 7.87 15.45 10.03
N PHE A 5 8.87 14.67 10.46
CA PHE A 5 9.47 14.79 11.80
C PHE A 5 10.89 15.39 11.82
N TYR A 6 11.66 15.26 10.74
CA TYR A 6 13.06 15.69 10.71
C TYR A 6 13.39 16.47 9.43
N PRO A 7 14.10 17.62 9.49
CA PRO A 7 14.43 18.43 8.31
C PRO A 7 15.57 17.81 7.48
N ALA A 8 15.41 16.58 7.00
CA ALA A 8 16.28 15.99 6.00
C ALA A 8 15.89 16.40 4.57
N GLN A 9 16.90 16.59 3.74
CA GLN A 9 16.78 16.73 2.30
C GLN A 9 17.30 15.46 1.62
N VAL A 10 16.59 14.98 0.59
CA VAL A 10 16.99 13.81 -0.18
C VAL A 10 17.95 14.26 -1.28
N SER A 11 19.10 13.61 -1.41
CA SER A 11 20.08 13.89 -2.47
C SER A 11 19.52 13.56 -3.85
N ASP A 12 20.09 14.15 -4.91
CA ASP A 12 19.61 13.91 -6.27
C ASP A 12 19.80 12.46 -6.73
N GLY A 13 20.89 11.81 -6.31
CA GLY A 13 21.10 10.39 -6.53
C GLY A 13 20.03 9.52 -5.88
N ALA A 14 19.60 9.86 -4.67
CA ALA A 14 18.52 9.15 -3.98
C ALA A 14 17.16 9.37 -4.67
N LYS A 15 16.86 10.58 -5.17
CA LYS A 15 15.66 10.84 -5.97
C LYS A 15 15.66 9.98 -7.25
N LEU A 16 16.78 9.92 -7.97
CA LEU A 16 16.90 9.10 -9.18
C LEU A 16 16.73 7.60 -8.89
N ALA A 17 17.31 7.12 -7.78
CA ALA A 17 17.13 5.74 -7.35
C ALA A 17 15.66 5.42 -7.04
N VAL A 18 14.94 6.34 -6.39
CA VAL A 18 13.50 6.20 -6.12
C VAL A 18 12.69 6.11 -7.41
N GLU A 19 12.92 7.00 -8.38
CA GLU A 19 12.18 6.98 -9.65
C GLU A 19 12.41 5.68 -10.42
N ARG A 20 13.65 5.18 -10.45
CA ARG A 20 13.96 3.88 -11.07
C ARG A 20 13.41 2.68 -10.28
N GLY A 21 13.37 2.78 -8.96
CA GLY A 21 12.85 1.73 -8.08
C GLY A 21 11.34 1.58 -8.20
N LYS A 22 10.62 2.72 -8.24
CA LYS A 22 9.15 2.73 -8.34
C LYS A 22 8.65 1.94 -9.53
N THR A 23 9.24 2.13 -10.72
CA THR A 23 8.82 1.45 -11.95
C THR A 23 9.14 -0.04 -11.99
N ARG A 24 10.05 -0.51 -11.12
CA ARG A 24 10.45 -1.92 -11.05
C ARG A 24 9.72 -2.71 -9.98
N ILE A 25 9.31 -2.04 -8.90
CA ILE A 25 8.75 -2.68 -7.71
C ILE A 25 7.22 -2.58 -7.71
N PHE A 26 6.68 -1.40 -7.99
CA PHE A 26 5.24 -1.18 -7.91
C PHE A 26 4.54 -1.52 -9.22
N GLN A 27 3.43 -2.24 -9.12
CA GLN A 27 2.52 -2.37 -10.24
C GLN A 27 1.95 -1.00 -10.62
N PRO A 28 1.72 -0.69 -11.92
CA PRO A 28 1.28 0.64 -12.34
C PRO A 28 0.01 1.15 -11.65
N ASP A 29 -0.88 0.23 -11.26
CA ASP A 29 -2.15 0.53 -10.62
C ASP A 29 -2.18 0.23 -9.12
N TRP A 30 -1.01 0.05 -8.48
CA TRP A 30 -0.89 -0.18 -7.04
C TRP A 30 -1.72 0.79 -6.17
N PRO A 31 -1.93 2.08 -6.50
CA PRO A 31 -2.72 2.96 -5.63
C PRO A 31 -4.20 2.58 -5.58
N ARG A 32 -4.69 1.77 -6.53
CA ARG A 32 -6.09 1.33 -6.57
C ARG A 32 -6.51 0.53 -5.34
N VAL A 33 -5.56 -0.09 -4.63
CA VAL A 33 -5.87 -0.82 -3.38
C VAL A 33 -6.56 0.07 -2.32
N PHE A 34 -6.38 1.39 -2.40
CA PHE A 34 -7.02 2.37 -1.51
C PHE A 34 -8.39 2.88 -2.01
N GLN A 35 -8.84 2.49 -3.21
CA GLN A 35 -10.18 2.81 -3.67
C GLN A 35 -11.23 2.08 -2.82
N MET A 36 -12.35 2.76 -2.55
CA MET A 36 -13.40 2.29 -1.64
C MET A 36 -13.86 0.86 -1.97
N GLU A 37 -14.06 0.56 -3.24
CA GLU A 37 -14.55 -0.74 -3.71
C GLU A 37 -13.55 -1.86 -3.39
N ASN A 38 -12.24 -1.59 -3.58
CA ASN A 38 -11.19 -2.53 -3.26
C ASN A 38 -11.04 -2.71 -1.75
N VAL A 39 -11.13 -1.63 -0.97
CA VAL A 39 -11.11 -1.69 0.49
C VAL A 39 -12.27 -2.53 1.02
N LEU A 40 -13.51 -2.27 0.56
CA LEU A 40 -14.69 -3.02 0.98
C LEU A 40 -14.61 -4.50 0.59
N ARG A 41 -14.04 -4.81 -0.58
CA ARG A 41 -13.78 -6.19 -1.00
C ARG A 41 -12.88 -6.90 0.00
N GLU A 42 -11.75 -6.29 0.39
CA GLU A 42 -10.82 -6.89 1.36
C GLU A 42 -11.46 -7.04 2.75
N VAL A 43 -12.20 -6.03 3.22
CA VAL A 43 -12.93 -6.10 4.50
C VAL A 43 -13.91 -7.28 4.50
N ARG A 44 -14.68 -7.48 3.43
CA ARG A 44 -15.61 -8.61 3.31
C ARG A 44 -14.88 -9.94 3.28
N ALA A 45 -13.80 -10.06 2.50
CA ALA A 45 -13.01 -11.29 2.44
C ALA A 45 -12.49 -11.73 3.83
N ILE A 46 -12.05 -10.77 4.66
CA ILE A 46 -11.57 -11.02 6.02
C ILE A 46 -12.72 -11.39 6.96
N THR A 47 -13.79 -10.61 6.94
CA THR A 47 -14.89 -10.72 7.93
C THR A 47 -15.86 -11.85 7.63
N GLN A 48 -16.03 -12.23 6.35
CA GLN A 48 -16.95 -13.27 5.91
C GLN A 48 -16.26 -14.64 5.77
N GLY A 49 -14.92 -14.68 5.78
CA GLY A 49 -14.12 -15.91 5.64
C GLY A 49 -13.79 -16.66 6.94
N ARG A 50 -14.28 -16.21 8.11
CA ARG A 50 -14.00 -16.85 9.42
C ARG A 50 -15.21 -17.04 10.35
N GLY A 51 -16.45 -16.81 9.87
CA GLY A 51 -17.68 -17.04 10.64
C GLY A 51 -18.38 -18.37 10.33
N GLY A 52 -17.67 -19.35 9.78
CA GLY A 52 -18.24 -20.58 9.19
C GLY A 52 -17.64 -21.89 9.69
N VAL A 53 -17.05 -21.92 10.89
CA VAL A 53 -16.76 -23.13 11.69
C VAL A 53 -16.76 -22.60 13.13
N GLU A 54 -17.80 -22.75 13.94
CA GLU A 54 -18.32 -23.99 14.50
C GLU A 54 -19.76 -23.71 14.94
N ARG A 55 -20.75 -24.36 14.31
CA ARG A 55 -22.01 -24.67 14.97
C ARG A 55 -21.86 -26.08 15.51
N ALA A 56 -21.80 -26.19 16.84
CA ALA A 56 -22.08 -27.38 17.62
C ALA A 56 -22.87 -26.93 18.85
#